data_AF-A0A444V272-F1
#
_entry.id   AF-A0A444V272-F1
#
_cell.length_a   1.000
_cell.length_b   1.000
_cell.length_c   1.000
_cell.angle_alpha   90.00
_cell.angle_beta   90.00
_cell.angle_gamma   90.00
#
_symmetry.space_group_name_H-M   'P 1'
#
loop_
_entity.id
_entity.type
_entity.pdbx_description
1 polymer ?
#
loop_
_entity_poly.entity_id
_entity_poly.type
_entity_poly.pdbx_seq_one_letter_code
_entity_poly.pdbx_strand_id
1 'polypeptide(L)'
;MDQVTCNLSNDSSKKRLMEDTQDWQPRTGTTQSRSFRMLAQLTGTEFMQDPDDENLKRSREKFLTEIKSPRYARLRDWHHERSARSLNI
;
A
#
# COMPACT_ATOMS: atom_id res chain seq x y z
N MET A 1 -28.73 9.61 46.13
CA MET A 1 -27.94 8.40 46.43
C MET A 1 -28.25 7.40 45.33
N ASP A 2 -27.41 6.93 44.41
CA ASP A 2 -25.98 7.07 44.12
C ASP A 2 -25.82 6.72 42.62
N GLN A 3 -25.15 7.55 41.82
CA GLN A 3 -23.86 7.22 41.16
C GLN A 3 -23.77 5.79 40.61
N VAL A 4 -23.64 5.66 39.27
CA VAL A 4 -22.60 4.90 38.55
C VAL A 4 -22.85 5.02 37.03
N THR A 5 -22.01 5.85 36.40
CA THR A 5 -21.27 5.63 35.13
C THR A 5 -21.73 4.45 34.25
N CYS A 6 -21.86 4.54 32.93
CA CYS A 6 -20.83 5.03 32.01
C CYS A 6 -21.35 5.17 30.57
N ASN A 7 -20.81 6.17 29.89
CA ASN A 7 -20.86 6.42 28.46
C ASN A 7 -20.30 5.26 27.64
N LEU A 8 -21.14 4.34 27.11
CA LEU A 8 -20.66 3.23 26.27
C LEU A 8 -21.50 2.95 25.02
N SER A 9 -22.06 3.98 24.37
CA SER A 9 -22.82 3.79 23.11
C SER A 9 -22.26 4.54 21.89
N ASN A 10 -21.06 5.12 21.96
CA ASN A 10 -20.43 5.71 20.77
C ASN A 10 -18.93 5.47 20.68
N ASP A 11 -18.50 4.31 21.15
CA ASP A 11 -17.08 3.91 21.15
C ASP A 11 -16.74 3.06 19.91
N SER A 12 -17.70 2.32 19.33
CA SER A 12 -17.45 1.52 18.12
C SER A 12 -17.17 2.39 16.89
N SER A 13 -17.97 3.42 16.64
CA SER A 13 -17.81 4.30 15.49
C SER A 13 -16.55 5.18 15.59
N LYS A 14 -16.20 5.68 16.79
CA LYS A 14 -14.96 6.43 17.03
C LYS A 14 -13.70 5.55 17.02
N LYS A 15 -13.75 4.33 17.56
CA LYS A 15 -12.65 3.36 17.45
C LYS A 15 -12.44 2.91 16.01
N ARG A 16 -13.51 2.61 15.27
CA ARG A 16 -13.44 2.30 13.83
C ARG A 16 -12.83 3.44 13.03
N LEU A 17 -13.22 4.69 13.32
CA LEU A 17 -12.68 5.87 12.64
C LEU A 17 -11.18 6.11 12.96
N MET A 18 -10.75 5.86 14.20
CA MET A 18 -9.33 5.94 14.59
C MET A 18 -8.49 4.79 14.02
N GLU A 19 -9.07 3.58 13.94
CA GLU A 19 -8.45 2.38 13.32
C GLU A 19 -8.32 2.53 11.79
N ASP A 20 -9.26 3.21 11.14
CA ASP A 20 -9.20 3.57 9.72
C ASP A 20 -8.08 4.58 9.41
N THR A 21 -7.58 5.31 10.42
CA THR A 21 -6.55 6.34 10.25
C THR A 21 -5.14 5.87 10.67
N GLN A 22 -5.02 4.95 11.63
CA GLN A 22 -3.71 4.54 12.20
C GLN A 22 -3.07 3.28 11.57
N ASP A 23 -3.83 2.45 10.85
CA ASP A 23 -3.38 1.12 10.40
C ASP A 23 -3.33 0.96 8.86
N TRP A 24 -2.85 1.97 8.14
CA TRP A 24 -2.59 1.83 6.70
C TRP A 24 -1.41 0.89 6.41
N GLN A 25 -0.54 0.67 7.40
CA GLN A 25 0.59 -0.26 7.29
C GLN A 25 0.14 -1.71 7.52
N PRO A 26 0.76 -2.68 6.85
CA PRO A 26 0.55 -4.09 7.16
C PRO A 26 0.93 -4.34 8.63
N ARG A 27 0.04 -4.96 9.42
CA ARG A 27 0.38 -5.40 10.79
C ARG A 27 1.33 -6.60 10.73
N THR A 28 2.22 -6.70 11.72
CA THR A 28 3.26 -7.72 11.84
C THR A 28 2.67 -9.13 11.57
N GLY A 29 3.10 -9.76 10.47
CA GLY A 29 2.67 -11.11 10.08
C GLY A 29 1.65 -11.20 8.93
N THR A 30 1.20 -10.08 8.34
CA THR A 30 0.42 -10.08 7.09
C THR A 30 1.08 -9.17 6.03
N THR A 31 1.20 -9.65 4.79
CA THR A 31 1.67 -8.85 3.64
C THR A 31 0.57 -7.90 3.13
N GLN A 32 -0.69 -8.14 3.49
CA GLN A 32 -1.86 -7.42 3.00
C GLN A 32 -2.25 -6.27 3.93
N SER A 33 -2.57 -5.09 3.35
CA SER A 33 -3.05 -3.94 4.12
C SER A 33 -4.48 -4.14 4.61
N ARG A 34 -4.83 -3.50 5.73
CA ARG A 34 -6.20 -3.50 6.26
C ARG A 34 -7.20 -2.93 5.24
N SER A 35 -6.81 -1.87 4.52
CA SER A 35 -7.63 -1.26 3.45
C SER A 35 -7.96 -2.24 2.34
N PHE A 36 -6.99 -3.03 1.88
CA PHE A 36 -7.23 -4.03 0.84
C PHE A 36 -8.12 -5.17 1.36
N ARG A 37 -7.92 -5.60 2.61
CA ARG A 37 -8.79 -6.61 3.25
C ARG A 37 -10.25 -6.15 3.37
N MET A 38 -10.47 -4.86 3.68
CA MET A 38 -11.81 -4.27 3.67
C MET A 38 -12.41 -4.26 2.26
N LEU A 39 -11.63 -3.90 1.24
CA LEU A 39 -12.08 -3.94 -0.16
C LEU A 39 -12.48 -5.37 -0.58
N ALA A 40 -11.72 -6.37 -0.13
CA ALA A 40 -12.02 -7.78 -0.43
C ALA A 40 -13.38 -8.20 0.15
N GLN A 41 -13.67 -7.84 1.41
CA GLN A 41 -14.98 -8.13 2.03
C GLN A 41 -16.13 -7.41 1.33
N LEU A 42 -15.94 -6.17 0.90
CA LEU A 42 -16.96 -5.41 0.18
C LEU A 42 -17.26 -6.00 -1.21
N THR A 43 -16.25 -6.61 -1.83
CA THR A 43 -16.34 -7.17 -3.19
C THR A 43 -16.65 -8.67 -3.19
N GLY A 44 -16.63 -9.34 -2.03
CA GLY A 44 -16.80 -10.80 -1.91
C GLY A 44 -15.58 -11.60 -2.36
N THR A 45 -14.38 -11.03 -2.26
CA THR A 45 -13.10 -11.63 -2.67
C THR A 45 -12.18 -11.95 -1.50
N GLU A 46 -12.70 -12.03 -0.27
CA GLU A 46 -11.93 -12.31 0.95
C GLU A 46 -11.30 -13.72 0.98
N PHE A 47 -11.77 -14.62 0.12
CA PHE A 47 -11.22 -15.97 -0.04
C PHE A 47 -10.21 -16.08 -1.19
N MET A 48 -10.03 -15.01 -1.98
CA MET A 48 -9.02 -15.01 -3.03
C MET A 48 -7.64 -14.93 -2.37
N GLN A 49 -6.79 -15.91 -2.71
CA GLN A 49 -5.43 -15.97 -2.21
C GLN A 49 -4.61 -14.83 -2.84
N ASP A 50 -3.92 -14.06 -2.01
CA ASP A 50 -2.96 -13.07 -2.49
C ASP A 50 -1.83 -13.78 -3.27
N PRO A 51 -1.23 -13.14 -4.29
CA PRO A 51 -0.07 -13.69 -4.97
C PRO A 51 1.05 -13.97 -3.96
N ASP A 52 1.67 -15.14 -4.04
CA ASP A 52 2.70 -15.59 -3.10
C ASP A 52 3.79 -14.52 -2.87
N ASP A 53 4.26 -14.39 -1.63
CA ASP A 53 5.32 -13.44 -1.25
C ASP A 53 6.58 -13.58 -2.13
N GLU A 54 6.87 -14.78 -2.62
CA GLU A 54 7.97 -15.04 -3.54
C GLU A 54 7.75 -14.43 -4.93
N ASN A 55 6.49 -14.38 -5.41
CA ASN A 55 6.15 -13.69 -6.65
C ASN A 55 6.33 -12.17 -6.49
N LEU A 56 5.92 -11.62 -5.35
CA LEU A 56 6.11 -10.20 -5.04
C LEU A 56 7.59 -9.84 -4.93
N LYS A 57 8.40 -10.66 -4.25
CA LYS A 57 9.86 -10.47 -4.19
C LYS A 57 10.50 -10.54 -5.57
N ARG A 58 10.16 -11.57 -6.37
CA ARG A 58 10.71 -11.76 -7.72
C ARG A 58 10.30 -10.63 -8.66
N SER A 59 9.06 -10.14 -8.60
CA SER A 59 8.62 -9.00 -9.41
C SER A 59 9.36 -7.71 -9.04
N ARG A 60 9.55 -7.45 -7.74
CA ARG A 60 10.37 -6.34 -7.25
C ARG A 60 11.82 -6.44 -7.71
N GLU A 61 12.42 -7.63 -7.63
CA GLU A 61 13.79 -7.86 -8.08
C GLU A 61 13.95 -7.64 -9.58
N LYS A 62 13.02 -8.17 -10.40
CA LYS A 62 12.98 -7.93 -11.85
C LYS A 62 12.90 -6.46 -12.17
N PHE A 63 12.03 -5.71 -11.48
CA PHE A 63 11.89 -4.28 -11.67
C PHE A 63 13.18 -3.52 -11.33
N LEU A 64 13.81 -3.82 -10.19
CA LEU A 64 15.07 -3.20 -9.80
C LEU A 64 16.20 -3.53 -10.78
N THR A 65 16.22 -4.75 -11.31
CA THR A 65 17.20 -5.17 -12.32
C THR A 65 16.98 -4.43 -13.63
N GLU A 66 15.73 -4.25 -14.06
CA GLU A 66 15.40 -3.51 -15.27
C GLU A 66 15.77 -2.02 -15.14
N ILE A 67 15.54 -1.39 -13.98
CA ILE A 67 15.97 0.00 -13.73
C ILE A 67 17.49 0.16 -13.78
N LYS A 68 18.22 -0.87 -13.36
CA LYS A 68 19.69 -0.90 -13.42
C LYS A 68 20.22 -1.36 -14.79
N SER A 69 19.34 -1.70 -15.73
CA SER A 69 19.73 -2.21 -17.04
C SER A 69 20.38 -1.12 -17.90
N PRO A 70 21.42 -1.46 -18.68
CA PRO A 70 22.01 -0.54 -19.67
C PRO A 70 21.00 -0.02 -20.70
N ARG A 71 19.91 -0.76 -20.94
CA ARG A 71 18.81 -0.31 -21.80
C ARG A 71 18.05 0.85 -21.16
N TYR A 72 17.68 0.72 -19.89
CA TYR A 72 16.98 1.79 -19.16
C TYR A 72 17.86 3.01 -18.95
N ALA A 73 19.15 2.83 -18.67
CA ALA A 73 20.12 3.92 -18.57
C ALA A 73 20.12 4.79 -19.84
N ARG A 74 20.26 4.17 -21.02
CA ARG A 74 20.23 4.91 -22.30
C ARG A 74 18.92 5.64 -22.55
N LEU A 75 17.78 5.03 -22.22
CA LEU A 75 16.47 5.69 -22.33
C LEU A 75 16.36 6.89 -21.40
N ARG A 76 16.81 6.73 -20.14
CA ARG A 76 16.84 7.77 -19.13
C ARG A 76 17.72 8.95 -19.58
N ASP A 77 18.93 8.66 -20.03
CA ASP A 77 19.90 9.67 -20.48
C ASP A 77 19.40 10.39 -21.74
N TRP A 78 18.80 9.66 -22.68
CA TRP A 78 18.17 10.25 -23.85
C TRP A 78 17.03 11.20 -23.46
N HIS A 79 16.18 10.81 -22.51
CA HIS A 79 15.12 11.68 -22.00
C HIS A 79 15.70 12.91 -21.30
N HIS A 80 16.74 12.74 -20.48
CA HIS A 80 17.41 13.86 -19.82
C HIS A 80 18.02 14.82 -20.85
N GLU A 81 18.86 14.36 -21.77
CA GLU A 81 19.54 15.25 -22.73
C GLU A 81 18.57 15.88 -23.73
N ARG A 82 17.59 15.12 -24.23
CA ARG A 82 16.68 15.60 -25.27
C ARG A 82 15.57 16.47 -24.68
N SER A 83 15.08 16.15 -23.48
CA SER A 83 14.09 16.99 -22.79
C SER A 83 14.74 18.20 -22.13
N ALA A 84 15.93 18.09 -21.53
CA ALA A 84 16.67 19.24 -20.97
C ALA A 84 17.25 20.18 -22.03
N ARG A 85 17.38 19.75 -23.29
CA ARG A 85 17.66 20.67 -24.40
C ARG A 85 16.40 21.34 -24.95
N SER A 86 15.25 20.68 -24.87
CA SER A 86 13.97 21.22 -25.37
C SER A 86 13.30 22.18 -24.37
N LEU A 87 13.39 21.85 -23.09
CA LEU A 87 13.12 22.72 -21.96
C LEU A 87 14.49 23.25 -21.55
N ASN A 88 14.83 24.50 -21.79
CA ASN A 88 16.18 25.06 -21.56
C ASN A 88 16.53 25.15 -20.05
N ILE A 89 16.68 23.99 -19.40
CA ILE A 89 17.00 23.78 -17.97
C ILE A 89 18.36 23.10 -17.82
#